data_AF-A0A941JP93-F1
#
_entry.id   AF-A0A941JP93-F1
#
_cell.length_a   1.000
_cell.length_b   1.000
_cell.length_c   1.000
_cell.angle_alpha   90.00
_cell.angle_beta   90.00
_cell.angle_gamma   90.00
#
_symmetry.space_group_name_H-M   'P 1'
#
loop_
_entity.id
_entity.type
_entity.pdbx_description
1 polymer ?
#
loop_
_entity_poly.entity_id
_entity_poly.type
_entity_poly.pdbx_seq_one_letter_code
_entity_poly.pdbx_strand_id
1 'polypeptide(L)' 'MDKLNQYREIIQKILKDYSDRRSDELVESQTIFDIERDHYQIVNVRFV' A
#
# COMPACT_ATOMS: atom_id res chain seq x y z
N MET A 1 -22.87 -2.29 -0.50
CA MET A 1 -21.78 -1.64 -1.27
C MET A 1 -20.94 -0.73 -0.39
N ASP A 2 -21.55 0.04 0.51
CA ASP A 2 -20.85 0.97 1.41
C ASP A 2 -19.76 0.32 2.28
N LYS A 3 -20.03 -0.86 2.83
CA LYS A 3 -19.05 -1.60 3.63
C LYS A 3 -17.80 -2.03 2.85
N LEU A 4 -17.98 -2.39 1.57
CA LEU A 4 -16.85 -2.73 0.70
C LEU A 4 -15.99 -1.50 0.44
N ASN A 5 -16.61 -0.37 0.08
CA ASN A 5 -15.89 0.89 -0.12
C ASN A 5 -15.17 1.35 1.15
N GLN A 6 -15.82 1.23 2.31
CA GLN A 6 -15.21 1.52 3.60
C GLN A 6 -13.96 0.66 3.85
N TYR A 7 -14.01 -0.64 3.53
CA TYR A 7 -12.85 -1.51 3.67
C TYR A 7 -11.73 -1.15 2.71
N ARG A 8 -12.05 -0.82 1.46
CA ARG A 8 -11.07 -0.35 0.46
C ARG A 8 -10.35 0.91 0.93
N GLU A 9 -11.07 1.86 1.53
CA GLU A 9 -10.49 3.08 2.09
C GLU A 9 -9.57 2.80 3.28
N ILE A 10 -10.03 1.98 4.23
CA ILE A 10 -9.26 1.61 5.42
C ILE A 10 -7.96 0.90 5.01
N ILE A 11 -8.03 -0.07 4.10
CA ILE A 11 -6.86 -0.84 3.65
C ILE A 11 -5.86 0.08 2.95
N GLN A 12 -6.31 0.91 2.00
CA GLN A 12 -5.41 1.86 1.30
C GLN A 12 -4.75 2.84 2.27
N LYS A 13 -5.48 3.33 3.28
CA LYS A 13 -4.93 4.22 4.30
C LYS A 13 -3.84 3.53 5.11
N ILE A 14 -4.12 2.33 5.63
CA ILE A 14 -3.14 1.56 6.42
C ILE A 14 -1.88 1.31 5.59
N LEU A 15 -2.01 0.90 4.33
CA LEU A 15 -0.85 0.54 3.52
C LEU A 15 -0.01 1.77 3.14
N LYS A 16 -0.63 2.93 2.88
CA LYS A 16 0.10 4.20 2.71
C LYS A 16 0.85 4.60 3.98
N ASP A 17 0.17 4.55 5.14
CA ASP A 17 0.77 4.88 6.43
C ASP A 17 1.96 3.96 6.78
N TYR A 18 1.96 2.71 6.28
CA TYR A 18 3.08 1.78 6.43
C TYR A 18 4.19 2.00 5.40
N SER A 19 3.87 2.31 4.14
CA SER A 19 4.90 2.58 3.12
C SER A 19 5.71 3.83 3.42
N ASP A 20 5.10 4.83 4.04
CA ASP A 20 5.76 6.10 4.39
C ASP A 20 6.79 5.95 5.54
N ARG A 21 6.72 4.84 6.30
CA ARG A 21 7.67 4.52 7.36
C ARG A 21 8.97 3.97 6.75
N ARG A 22 9.78 4.84 6.16
CA ARG A 22 11.10 4.46 5.65
C ARG A 22 11.99 3.93 6.78
N SER A 23 12.64 2.80 6.53
CA SER A 23 13.63 2.19 7.44
C SER A 23 15.06 2.20 6.86
N ASP A 24 15.23 2.45 5.55
CA ASP A 24 16.52 2.46 4.85
C ASP A 24 16.43 3.45 3.67
N GLU A 25 17.46 4.29 3.47
CA GLU A 25 17.51 5.29 2.40
C GLU A 25 17.69 4.67 1.00
N LEU A 26 18.22 3.44 0.92
CA LEU A 26 18.43 2.71 -0.32
C LEU A 26 17.23 1.85 -0.73
N VAL A 27 16.21 1.78 0.14
CA VAL A 27 15.01 0.98 -0.09
C VAL A 27 13.79 1.91 -0.17
N GLU A 28 13.12 1.89 -1.32
CA GLU A 28 11.87 2.60 -1.51
C GLU A 28 10.70 1.64 -1.31
N SER A 29 9.85 1.93 -0.33
CA SER A 29 8.57 1.25 -0.14
C SER A 29 7.51 1.87 -1.06
N GLN A 30 6.90 1.06 -1.92
CA GLN A 30 5.85 1.49 -2.85
C GLN A 30 4.55 0.72 -2.61
N THR A 31 3.41 1.36 -2.88
CA THR A 31 2.08 0.73 -2.77
C THR A 31 1.54 0.34 -4.15
N ILE A 32 0.93 -0.85 -4.24
CA ILE A 32 0.24 -1.33 -5.45
C ILE A 32 -1.21 -1.67 -5.08
N PHE A 33 -2.16 -1.01 -5.72
CA PHE A 33 -3.59 -1.20 -5.49
C PHE A 33 -4.30 -1.59 -6.79
N ASP A 34 -4.78 -2.82 -6.86
CA ASP A 34 -5.72 -3.30 -7.88
C ASP A 34 -7.11 -3.32 -7.26
N ILE A 35 -7.85 -2.24 -7.46
CA ILE A 35 -9.18 -2.03 -6.87
C ILE A 35 -10.25 -2.91 -7.57
N GLU A 36 -10.01 -3.30 -8.83
CA GLU A 36 -10.94 -4.14 -9.58
C GLU A 36 -10.94 -5.59 -9.05
N ARG A 37 -9.77 -6.07 -8.60
CA ARG A 37 -9.59 -7.45 -8.08
C ARG A 37 -9.42 -7.51 -6.56
N ASP A 38 -9.54 -6.37 -5.89
CA ASP A 38 -9.34 -6.22 -4.44
C ASP A 38 -7.98 -6.76 -3.97
N HIS A 39 -6.89 -6.42 -4.70
CA HIS A 39 -5.52 -6.74 -4.30
C HIS A 39 -4.78 -5.48 -3.86
N TYR A 40 -4.10 -5.58 -2.70
CA TYR A 40 -3.43 -4.46 -2.07
C TYR A 40 -2.08 -4.92 -1.51
N GLN A 41 -0.99 -4.29 -1.93
CA GLN A 41 0.37 -4.71 -1.57
C GLN A 41 1.27 -3.51 -1.27
N ILE A 42 2.28 -3.74 -0.44
CA ILE A 42 3.46 -2.90 -0.31
C ILE A 42 4.64 -3.72 -0.83
N VAL A 43 5.47 -3.11 -1.65
CA VAL A 43 6.70 -3.71 -2.17
C VAL A 43 7.89 -2.84 -1.81
N ASN A 44 8.99 -3.46 -1.44
CA ASN A 44 10.25 -2.78 -1.18
C ASN A 44 11.15 -2.94 -2.40
N VAL A 45 11.47 -1.83 -3.04
CA VAL A 45 12.31 -1.78 -4.23
C VAL A 45 13.67 -1.19 -3.84
N ARG A 46 14.74 -1.85 -4.25
CA ARG A 46 16.10 -1.37 -4.06
C ARG A 46 16.74 -1.12 -5.41
N PHE A 47 17.38 0.03 -5.57
CA PHE A 47 18.24 0.28 -6.72
C PHE A 47 19.59 -0.39 -6.50
N VAL A 48 20.00 -1.22 -7.47
CA VAL A 48 21.27 -1.97 -7.47
C VAL A 48 22.27 -1.26 -8.38
#